data_AF-A0A484ICY8-F1
#
_entry.id   AF-A0A484ICY8-F1
#
_cell.length_a   1.000
_cell.length_b   1.000
_cell.length_c   1.000
_cell.angle_alpha   90.00
_cell.angle_beta   90.00
_cell.angle_gamma   90.00
#
_symmetry.space_group_name_H-M   'P 1'
#
loop_
_entity.id
_entity.type
_entity.pdbx_description
1 polymer ?
#
loop_
_entity_poly.entity_id
_entity_poly.type
_entity_poly.pdbx_seq_one_letter_code
_entity_poly.pdbx_strand_id
1 'polypeptide(L)'
;MYSHIAETWKSMLKTRPQELKSKAYQWRRESTVKRIEHPSRLDRARALGYKAKQGVVVVRIRVGRGGMRKQRPVAGRRPKHIGVVKIKQKISMKRVAERRVNEKYVNLKVMGSYLVYQDGMYSWFEVVLVDPNHPSIIKDKEMRSRINFN
;
A
#
# COMPACT_ATOMS: atom_id res chain seq x y z
N MET A 1 0.67 23.09 -8.58
CA MET A 1 1.68 21.99 -8.69
C MET A 1 1.09 20.61 -8.38
N TYR A 2 0.57 20.33 -7.17
CA TYR A 2 0.06 18.99 -6.82
C TYR A 2 -1.17 18.53 -7.63
N SER A 3 -2.03 19.46 -8.04
CA SER A 3 -3.17 19.19 -8.94
C SER A 3 -2.72 18.57 -10.27
N HIS A 4 -1.72 19.18 -10.92
CA HIS A 4 -1.17 18.66 -12.16
C HIS A 4 -0.57 17.26 -11.99
N ILE A 5 0.16 17.00 -10.90
CA ILE A 5 0.68 15.66 -10.60
C ILE A 5 -0.47 14.65 -10.53
N ALA A 6 -1.56 14.98 -9.83
CA ALA A 6 -2.72 14.11 -9.69
C ALA A 6 -3.39 13.83 -11.05
N GLU A 7 -3.52 14.85 -11.91
CA GLU A 7 -4.05 14.73 -13.27
C GLU A 7 -3.16 13.86 -14.16
N THR A 8 -1.84 14.07 -14.13
CA THR A 8 -0.88 13.24 -14.87
C THR A 8 -0.95 11.79 -14.41
N TRP A 9 -1.06 11.51 -13.12
CA TRP A 9 -1.21 10.12 -12.64
C TRP A 9 -2.53 9.50 -13.07
N LYS A 10 -3.61 10.28 -13.13
CA LYS A 10 -4.91 9.82 -13.64
C LYS A 10 -4.84 9.46 -15.12
N SER A 11 -4.17 10.28 -15.94
CA SER A 11 -3.97 9.98 -17.37
C SER A 11 -3.04 8.79 -17.57
N MET A 12 -1.89 8.73 -16.87
CA MET A 12 -0.92 7.64 -16.97
C MET A 12 -1.51 6.27 -16.61
N LEU A 13 -2.35 6.20 -15.57
CA LEU A 13 -3.00 4.93 -15.19
C LEU A 13 -4.01 4.44 -16.22
N LYS A 14 -4.63 5.37 -16.98
CA LYS A 14 -5.56 5.06 -18.07
C LYS A 14 -4.83 4.66 -19.35
N THR A 15 -3.86 5.46 -19.79
CA THR A 15 -3.14 5.27 -21.06
C THR A 15 -2.04 4.21 -20.98
N ARG A 16 -1.50 3.96 -19.78
CA ARG A 16 -0.40 3.02 -19.50
C ARG A 16 0.82 3.26 -20.41
N PRO A 17 1.46 4.44 -20.30
CA PRO A 17 2.59 4.80 -21.15
C PRO A 17 3.80 3.89 -20.90
N GLN A 18 4.74 3.92 -21.85
CA GLN A 18 5.92 3.07 -21.82
C GLN A 18 6.79 3.29 -20.59
N GLU A 19 6.86 4.51 -20.07
CA GLU A 19 7.58 4.85 -18.83
C GLU A 19 7.03 4.08 -17.62
N LEU A 20 5.71 4.04 -17.46
CA LEU A 20 5.05 3.34 -16.37
C LEU A 20 5.23 1.83 -16.50
N LYS A 21 5.20 1.30 -17.73
CA LYS A 21 5.49 -0.11 -18.02
C LYS A 21 6.93 -0.48 -17.68
N SER A 22 7.88 0.40 -18.01
CA SER A 22 9.31 0.20 -17.73
C SER A 22 9.55 0.17 -16.21
N LYS A 23 8.94 1.07 -15.45
CA LYS A 23 8.96 1.04 -13.97
C LYS A 23 8.32 -0.25 -13.42
N ALA A 24 7.17 -0.66 -13.96
CA ALA A 24 6.51 -1.89 -13.55
C ALA A 24 7.32 -3.16 -13.83
N TYR A 25 8.18 -3.16 -14.86
CA TYR A 25 9.11 -4.25 -15.10
C TYR A 25 10.16 -4.36 -13.99
N GLN A 26 10.73 -3.23 -13.57
CA GLN A 26 11.65 -3.18 -12.45
C GLN A 26 10.97 -3.66 -11.16
N TRP A 27 9.75 -3.18 -10.86
CA TRP A 27 9.02 -3.56 -9.65
C TRP A 27 8.63 -5.04 -9.58
N ARG A 28 8.54 -5.74 -10.72
CA ARG A 28 8.31 -7.19 -10.75
C ARG A 28 9.53 -7.98 -10.26
N ARG A 29 10.73 -7.46 -10.52
CA ARG A 29 12.01 -8.04 -10.07
C ARG A 29 12.35 -7.67 -8.62
N GLU A 30 11.77 -6.60 -8.09
CA GLU A 30 11.96 -6.18 -6.70
C GLU A 30 11.36 -7.19 -5.69
N SER A 31 11.87 -7.15 -4.46
CA SER A 31 11.30 -7.87 -3.32
C SER A 31 9.85 -7.46 -3.06
N THR A 32 9.05 -8.34 -2.45
CA THR A 32 7.64 -8.07 -2.17
C THR A 32 7.39 -6.83 -1.32
N VAL A 33 8.29 -6.54 -0.37
CA VAL A 33 8.22 -5.35 0.49
C VAL A 33 9.57 -4.62 0.43
N LYS A 34 9.61 -3.49 -0.28
CA LYS A 34 10.82 -2.69 -0.53
C LYS A 34 10.65 -1.28 0.06
N ARG A 35 11.63 -0.83 0.85
CA ARG A 35 11.72 0.56 1.31
C ARG A 35 12.17 1.45 0.14
N ILE A 36 11.59 2.64 0.02
CA ILE A 36 11.95 3.62 -1.00
C ILE A 36 12.28 4.95 -0.32
N GLU A 37 13.22 5.68 -0.90
CA GLU A 37 13.65 6.99 -0.42
C GLU A 37 12.61 8.08 -0.67
N HIS A 38 11.99 8.07 -1.86
CA HIS A 38 11.01 9.06 -2.27
C HIS A 38 9.70 8.43 -2.74
N PRO A 39 8.54 9.02 -2.40
CA PRO A 39 7.25 8.53 -2.88
C PRO A 39 7.14 8.68 -4.39
N SER A 40 6.56 7.68 -5.08
CA SER A 40 6.29 7.79 -6.52
C SER A 40 5.21 8.85 -6.81
N ARG A 41 4.28 9.03 -5.86
CA ARG A 41 3.15 9.96 -5.94
C ARG A 41 3.18 10.95 -4.79
N LEU A 42 3.89 12.06 -5.00
CA LEU A 42 4.04 13.08 -3.96
C LEU A 42 2.68 13.73 -3.59
N ASP A 43 1.77 13.89 -4.55
CA ASP A 43 0.40 14.39 -4.36
C ASP A 43 -0.36 13.57 -3.30
N ARG A 44 -0.43 12.25 -3.48
CA ARG A 44 -1.15 11.35 -2.57
C ARG A 44 -0.41 11.15 -1.26
N ALA A 45 0.92 11.07 -1.30
CA ALA A 45 1.71 10.94 -0.09
C ALA A 45 1.47 12.15 0.83
N ARG A 46 1.54 13.38 0.30
CA ARG A 46 1.27 14.61 1.07
C ARG A 46 -0.14 14.66 1.64
N ALA A 47 -1.15 14.25 0.85
CA ALA A 47 -2.53 14.17 1.31
C ALA A 47 -2.73 13.19 2.48
N LEU A 48 -1.92 12.13 2.55
CA LEU A 48 -1.93 11.19 3.68
C LEU A 48 -1.10 11.68 4.88
N GLY A 49 -0.37 12.79 4.77
CA GLY A 49 0.47 13.34 5.84
C GLY A 49 1.96 13.07 5.70
N TYR A 50 2.45 12.64 4.53
CA TYR A 50 3.89 12.52 4.28
C TYR A 50 4.59 13.87 4.47
N LYS A 51 5.71 13.85 5.19
CA LYS A 51 6.67 14.96 5.27
C LYS A 51 8.06 14.42 4.99
N ALA A 52 8.84 15.17 4.21
CA ALA A 52 10.24 14.85 3.97
C ALA A 52 11.06 15.22 5.22
N LYS A 53 11.04 14.33 6.21
CA LYS A 53 11.75 14.49 7.49
C LYS A 53 12.16 13.13 8.04
N GLN A 54 13.13 13.16 8.96
CA GLN A 54 13.55 11.96 9.67
C GLN A 54 12.40 11.36 10.47
N GLY A 55 12.34 10.02 10.50
CA GLY A 55 11.23 9.29 11.10
C GLY A 55 10.01 9.11 10.20
N VAL A 56 10.01 9.58 8.95
CA VAL A 56 8.99 9.23 7.94
C VAL A 56 9.60 8.29 6.91
N VAL A 57 8.93 7.17 6.65
CA VAL A 57 9.40 6.13 5.73
C VAL A 57 8.30 5.79 4.72
N VAL A 58 8.69 5.58 3.47
CA VAL A 58 7.77 5.08 2.43
C VAL A 58 8.20 3.67 2.03
N VAL A 59 7.23 2.76 2.00
CA VAL A 59 7.45 1.36 1.65
C VAL A 59 6.53 0.97 0.52
N ARG A 60 7.08 0.44 -0.57
CA ARG A 60 6.29 -0.19 -1.63
C ARG A 60 6.12 -1.66 -1.33
N ILE A 61 4.88 -2.11 -1.46
CA ILE A 61 4.48 -3.49 -1.29
C ILE A 61 3.67 -3.96 -2.49
N ARG A 62 3.96 -5.17 -2.98
CA ARG A 62 3.12 -5.87 -3.95
C ARG A 62 2.19 -6.85 -3.23
N VAL A 63 0.91 -6.86 -3.60
CA VAL A 63 -0.09 -7.80 -3.09
C VAL A 63 -0.74 -8.51 -4.26
N GLY A 64 -0.95 -9.82 -4.13
CA GLY A 64 -1.60 -10.63 -5.16
C GLY A 64 -3.03 -10.18 -5.42
N ARG A 65 -3.41 -10.14 -6.70
CA ARG A 65 -4.77 -9.86 -7.13
C ARG A 65 -5.62 -11.12 -7.06
N GLY A 66 -6.93 -10.90 -6.95
CA GLY A 66 -7.93 -11.95 -6.97
C GLY A 66 -8.76 -12.03 -5.69
N GLY A 67 -9.46 -13.14 -5.55
CA GLY A 67 -10.33 -13.43 -4.42
C GLY A 67 -9.60 -13.98 -3.19
N MET A 68 -10.39 -14.45 -2.23
CA MET A 68 -9.86 -15.10 -1.04
C MET A 68 -9.32 -16.49 -1.41
N ARG A 69 -8.10 -16.81 -0.97
CA ARG A 69 -7.55 -18.16 -1.08
C ARG A 69 -8.05 -19.01 0.09
N LYS A 70 -9.32 -19.43 0.03
CA LYS A 70 -9.95 -20.26 1.07
C LYS A 70 -9.56 -21.73 0.87
N GLN A 71 -9.17 -22.41 1.94
CA GLN A 71 -8.97 -23.86 1.91
C GLN A 71 -10.32 -24.58 1.83
N ARG A 72 -10.40 -25.64 1.02
CA ARG A 72 -11.60 -26.47 0.92
C ARG A 72 -11.82 -27.23 2.24
N PRO A 73 -13.04 -27.22 2.82
CA PRO A 73 -13.33 -28.04 3.99
C PRO A 73 -13.12 -29.52 3.70
N VAL A 74 -12.50 -30.24 4.63
CA VAL A 74 -12.26 -31.70 4.52
C VAL A 74 -13.45 -32.50 5.05
N ALA A 75 -14.06 -32.06 6.15
CA ALA A 75 -15.23 -32.72 6.75
C ALA A 75 -16.54 -32.42 6.01
N GLY A 76 -17.55 -33.26 6.26
CA GLY A 76 -18.90 -33.08 5.75
C GLY A 76 -19.49 -31.69 6.07
N ARG A 77 -20.08 -31.04 5.06
CA ARG A 77 -20.72 -29.72 5.16
C ARG A 77 -21.98 -29.69 4.32
N ARG A 78 -22.93 -28.84 4.71
CA ARG A 78 -24.10 -28.53 3.87
C ARG A 78 -23.63 -27.95 2.53
N PRO A 79 -24.32 -28.21 1.40
CA PRO A 79 -23.92 -27.74 0.07
C PRO A 79 -23.58 -26.24 0.01
N LYS A 80 -24.33 -25.40 0.74
CA LYS A 80 -24.07 -23.95 0.81
C LYS A 80 -22.71 -23.55 1.39
N HIS A 81 -22.08 -24.40 2.22
CA HIS A 81 -20.81 -24.12 2.88
C HIS A 81 -19.59 -24.77 2.21
N ILE A 82 -19.80 -25.59 1.18
CA ILE A 82 -18.74 -26.28 0.42
C ILE A 82 -18.02 -25.31 -0.55
N GLY A 83 -18.65 -24.20 -0.93
CA GLY A 83 -18.09 -23.22 -1.86
C GLY A 83 -16.73 -22.65 -1.43
N VAL A 84 -15.84 -22.48 -2.41
CA VAL A 84 -14.46 -21.97 -2.24
C VAL A 84 -14.14 -20.84 -3.23
N VAL A 85 -14.28 -21.11 -4.53
CA VAL A 85 -13.70 -20.27 -5.62
C VAL A 85 -14.26 -18.84 -5.66
N LYS A 86 -15.58 -18.67 -5.57
CA LYS A 86 -16.24 -17.36 -5.74
C LYS A 86 -16.31 -16.55 -4.43
N ILE A 87 -15.67 -17.00 -3.36
CA ILE A 87 -15.71 -16.30 -2.08
C ILE A 87 -14.72 -15.13 -2.09
N LYS A 88 -15.25 -13.95 -1.84
CA LYS A 88 -14.48 -12.71 -1.70
C LYS A 88 -14.13 -12.49 -0.24
N GLN A 89 -12.97 -11.93 -0.01
CA GLN A 89 -12.56 -11.49 1.32
C GLN A 89 -13.28 -10.20 1.71
N LYS A 90 -13.52 -10.00 3.00
CA LYS A 90 -14.15 -8.77 3.54
C LYS A 90 -13.21 -7.56 3.54
N ILE A 91 -11.90 -7.80 3.56
CA ILE A 91 -10.87 -6.77 3.73
C ILE A 91 -10.33 -6.33 2.37
N SER A 92 -10.10 -5.02 2.17
CA SER A 92 -9.52 -4.53 0.92
C SER A 92 -8.04 -4.91 0.77
N MET A 93 -7.56 -5.06 -0.47
CA MET A 93 -6.13 -5.28 -0.75
C MET A 93 -5.24 -4.18 -0.18
N LYS A 94 -5.75 -2.95 -0.11
CA LYS A 94 -5.09 -1.82 0.55
C LYS A 94 -4.83 -2.11 2.03
N ARG A 95 -5.83 -2.56 2.78
CA ARG A 95 -5.67 -2.94 4.20
C ARG A 95 -4.75 -4.17 4.38
N VAL A 96 -4.80 -5.12 3.46
CA VAL A 96 -3.87 -6.27 3.45
C VAL A 96 -2.43 -5.79 3.27
N ALA A 97 -2.21 -4.82 2.37
CA ALA A 97 -0.90 -4.21 2.16
C ALA A 97 -0.40 -3.52 3.43
N GLU A 98 -1.22 -2.67 4.05
CA GLU A 98 -0.91 -1.97 5.30
C GLU A 98 -0.54 -2.96 6.42
N ARG A 99 -1.35 -4.01 6.61
CA ARG A 99 -1.09 -5.03 7.64
C ARG A 99 0.25 -5.74 7.43
N ARG A 100 0.55 -6.20 6.20
CA ARG A 100 1.82 -6.88 5.89
C ARG A 100 3.04 -5.98 6.09
N VAL A 101 2.89 -4.69 5.82
CA VAL A 101 3.97 -3.72 6.09
C VAL A 101 4.14 -3.52 7.59
N ASN A 102 3.05 -3.41 8.35
CA ASN A 102 3.08 -3.28 9.81
C ASN A 102 3.70 -4.51 10.50
N GLU A 103 3.42 -5.71 9.99
CA GLU A 103 4.04 -6.97 10.44
C GLU A 103 5.57 -6.96 10.22
N LYS A 104 6.07 -6.31 9.16
CA LYS A 104 7.51 -6.21 8.86
C LYS A 104 8.21 -5.09 9.63
N TYR A 105 7.54 -3.96 9.85
CA TYR A 105 8.09 -2.77 10.51
C TYR A 105 7.34 -2.49 11.82
N VAL A 106 7.53 -3.37 12.80
CA VAL A 106 6.78 -3.37 14.07
C VAL A 106 7.02 -2.10 14.90
N ASN A 107 8.20 -1.49 14.77
CA ASN A 107 8.57 -0.25 15.45
C ASN A 107 7.96 1.00 14.82
N LEU A 108 7.39 0.89 13.62
CA LEU A 108 6.79 2.01 12.89
C LEU A 108 5.27 1.89 12.88
N LYS A 109 4.58 3.02 12.82
CA LYS A 109 3.12 3.08 12.69
C LYS A 109 2.70 3.45 11.28
N VAL A 110 1.65 2.80 10.78
CA VAL A 110 1.06 3.08 9.46
C VAL A 110 0.21 4.34 9.51
N MET A 111 0.55 5.33 8.69
CA MET A 111 -0.24 6.54 8.52
C MET A 111 -1.30 6.37 7.42
N GLY A 112 -0.96 5.63 6.37
CA GLY A 112 -1.90 5.25 5.32
C GLY A 112 -1.19 4.76 4.06
N SER A 113 -1.96 4.40 3.04
CA SER A 113 -1.41 3.93 1.78
C SER A 113 -2.18 4.38 0.54
N TYR A 114 -1.52 4.34 -0.62
CA TYR A 114 -2.10 4.64 -1.93
C TYR A 114 -1.65 3.65 -3.00
N LEU A 115 -2.49 3.48 -4.02
CA LEU A 115 -2.19 2.64 -5.19
C LEU A 115 -1.20 3.37 -6.12
N VAL A 116 -0.16 2.65 -6.53
CA VAL A 116 0.83 3.13 -7.51
C VAL A 116 0.55 2.53 -8.87
N TYR A 117 0.38 1.21 -8.92
CA TYR A 117 0.22 0.49 -10.17
C TYR A 117 -0.47 -0.86 -9.95
N GLN A 118 -1.02 -1.40 -11.03
CA GLN A 118 -1.75 -2.65 -10.99
C GLN A 118 -1.61 -3.36 -12.33
N ASP A 119 -1.15 -4.61 -12.30
CA ASP A 119 -1.09 -5.49 -13.47
C ASP A 119 -2.14 -6.62 -13.35
N GLY A 120 -2.01 -7.68 -14.14
CA GLY A 120 -2.94 -8.82 -14.09
C GLY A 120 -2.83 -9.65 -12.80
N MET A 121 -1.65 -9.75 -12.21
CA MET A 121 -1.36 -10.67 -11.10
C MET A 121 -1.21 -9.99 -9.75
N TYR A 122 -0.76 -8.73 -9.72
CA TYR A 122 -0.38 -7.98 -8.54
C TYR A 122 -0.87 -6.53 -8.58
N SER A 123 -1.09 -5.99 -7.38
CA SER A 123 -1.32 -4.57 -7.13
C SER A 123 -0.18 -4.05 -6.27
N TRP A 124 0.40 -2.90 -6.65
CA TRP A 124 1.45 -2.22 -5.91
C TRP A 124 0.87 -1.04 -5.14
N PHE A 125 1.11 -1.05 -3.83
CA PHE A 125 0.77 0.04 -2.93
C PHE A 125 2.05 0.64 -2.36
N GLU A 126 2.03 1.96 -2.15
CA GLU A 126 3.01 2.64 -1.31
C GLU A 126 2.34 2.99 0.02
N VAL A 127 2.96 2.53 1.10
CA VAL A 127 2.52 2.71 2.49
C VAL A 127 3.45 3.72 3.14
N VAL A 128 2.86 4.76 3.72
CA VAL A 128 3.57 5.77 4.51
C VAL A 128 3.58 5.32 5.97
N LEU A 129 4.78 5.17 6.50
CA LEU A 129 5.08 4.79 7.87
C LEU A 129 5.71 5.96 8.61
N VAL A 130 5.50 6.00 9.92
CA VAL A 130 6.11 7.00 10.80
C VAL A 130 6.67 6.32 12.05
N ASP A 131 7.85 6.73 12.45
CA ASP A 131 8.48 6.35 13.71
C ASP A 131 7.95 7.23 14.85
N PRO A 132 7.11 6.70 15.77
CA PRO A 132 6.57 7.50 16.86
C PRO A 132 7.64 7.93 17.89
N ASN A 133 8.76 7.22 17.96
CA ASN A 133 9.81 7.45 18.97
C ASN A 133 10.87 8.45 18.51
N HIS A 134 10.89 8.81 17.22
CA HIS A 134 11.89 9.70 16.67
C HIS A 134 11.68 11.16 17.15
N PRO A 135 12.71 11.89 17.62
CA PRO A 135 12.55 13.25 18.16
C PRO A 135 11.89 14.25 17.20
N SER A 136 12.18 14.16 15.91
CA SER A 136 11.56 14.99 14.85
C SER A 136 10.05 14.73 14.67
N ILE A 137 9.57 13.55 15.07
CA ILE A 137 8.14 13.21 15.03
C ILE A 137 7.47 13.67 16.32
N ILE A 138 8.09 13.41 17.47
CA ILE A 138 7.56 13.78 18.79
C ILE A 138 7.29 15.29 18.89
N LYS A 139 8.20 16.11 18.36
CA LYS A 139 8.06 17.58 18.34
C LYS A 139 6.97 18.08 17.38
N ASP A 140 6.56 17.30 16.39
CA ASP A 140 5.59 17.71 15.37
C ASP A 140 4.16 17.31 15.77
N LYS A 141 3.42 18.31 16.28
CA LYS A 141 2.03 18.14 16.76
C LYS A 141 1.08 17.58 15.70
N GLU A 142 1.24 17.98 14.44
CA GLU A 142 0.37 17.56 13.34
C GLU A 142 0.54 16.06 13.05
N MET A 143 1.78 15.59 13.05
CA MET A 143 2.10 14.18 12.83
C MET A 143 1.67 13.31 14.00
N ARG A 144 1.91 13.77 15.23
CA ARG A 144 1.48 13.06 16.45
C ARG A 144 -0.03 12.88 16.49
N SER A 145 -0.78 13.93 16.13
CA SER A 145 -2.23 13.88 16.02
C SER A 145 -2.66 12.75 15.07
N ARG A 146 -2.15 12.75 13.83
CA ARG A 146 -2.51 11.73 12.82
C ARG A 146 -2.18 10.28 13.21
N ILE A 147 -1.13 10.07 14.00
CA ILE A 147 -0.72 8.73 14.46
C ILE A 147 -1.70 8.16 15.50
N ASN A 148 -2.28 9.00 16.34
CA ASN A 148 -3.10 8.56 17.48
C ASN A 148 -4.58 8.29 17.13
N PHE A 149 -5.04 8.75 15.95
CA PHE A 149 -6.43 8.55 15.50
C PHE A 149 -6.65 7.27 14.68
N ASN A 150 -5.58 6.53 14.35
CA ASN A 150 -5.62 5.23 13.65
C ASN A 150 -5.33 4.09 14.63
#